data_AF-A0A9D1AJ79-F1
#
_entry.id   AF-A0A9D1AJ79-F1
#
_cell.length_a   1.000
_cell.length_b   1.000
_cell.length_c   1.000
_cell.angle_alpha   90.00
_cell.angle_beta   90.00
_cell.angle_gamma   90.00
#
_symmetry.space_group_name_H-M   'P 1'
#
loop_
_entity.id
_entity.type
_entity.pdbx_description
1 polymer ?
#
loop_
_entity_poly.entity_id
_entity_poly.type
_entity_poly.pdbx_seq_one_letter_code
_entity_poly.pdbx_strand_id
1 'polypeptide(L)'
;TGRDVDSAELMLRFDSTACRWENLGPAENLTQQQELEDYLESPLAPTVNQLLEDSPQGWKGSASQLMEKGREITGRELADNPRQLTGVLKRYAPLLQQQEGICYQYQKNGGGGGKHCFSYY
;
A
#
# COMPACT_ATOMS: atom_id res chain seq x y z
N THR A 1 44.91 11.74 -20.47
CA THR A 1 43.68 12.54 -20.25
C THR A 1 42.56 11.55 -20.02
N GLY A 2 42.16 11.38 -18.76
CA GLY A 2 41.15 10.42 -18.35
C GLY A 2 39.77 10.93 -18.72
N ARG A 3 39.04 10.16 -19.53
CA ARG A 3 37.60 10.31 -19.68
C ARG A 3 36.99 9.25 -18.78
N ASP A 4 36.66 9.66 -17.57
CA ASP A 4 35.75 8.92 -16.71
C ASP A 4 34.36 9.00 -17.38
N VAL A 5 33.91 7.89 -17.94
CA VAL A 5 32.51 7.73 -18.37
C VAL A 5 31.88 6.90 -17.27
N ASP A 6 31.14 7.58 -16.39
CA ASP A 6 30.18 6.93 -15.48
C ASP A 6 29.18 6.17 -16.35
N SER A 7 29.51 4.90 -16.59
CA SER A 7 28.69 4.00 -17.37
C SER A 7 27.62 3.48 -16.43
N ALA A 8 26.53 4.23 -16.29
CA ALA A 8 25.29 3.69 -15.74
C ALA A 8 24.84 2.57 -16.69
N GLU A 9 25.25 1.34 -16.40
CA GLU A 9 24.87 0.13 -17.12
C GLU A 9 23.36 -0.10 -16.97
N LEU A 10 22.57 0.48 -17.89
CA LEU A 10 21.14 0.22 -17.99
C LEU A 10 20.93 -1.18 -18.60
N MET A 11 20.76 -2.21 -17.77
CA MET A 11 20.40 -3.55 -18.24
C MET A 11 18.93 -3.58 -18.66
N LEU A 12 18.69 -3.47 -19.96
CA LEU A 12 17.39 -3.70 -20.56
C LEU A 12 17.28 -5.18 -20.95
N ARG A 13 16.27 -5.90 -20.44
CA ARG A 13 15.93 -7.24 -20.95
C ARG A 13 14.70 -7.13 -21.84
N PHE A 14 14.78 -7.74 -23.02
CA PHE A 14 13.66 -7.86 -23.93
C PHE A 14 12.79 -9.05 -23.50
N ASP A 15 11.58 -8.77 -23.03
CA ASP A 15 10.61 -9.83 -22.70
C ASP A 15 9.90 -10.27 -23.99
N SER A 16 10.20 -11.50 -24.43
CA SER A 16 9.65 -12.08 -25.66
C SER A 16 8.18 -12.49 -25.56
N THR A 17 7.62 -12.50 -24.36
CA THR A 17 6.23 -12.86 -24.07
C THR A 17 5.30 -11.66 -24.18
N ALA A 18 5.78 -10.48 -23.76
CA ALA A 18 5.05 -9.21 -23.83
C ALA A 18 5.53 -8.27 -24.95
N CYS A 19 6.53 -8.69 -25.75
CA CYS A 19 7.11 -7.92 -26.87
C CYS A 19 7.50 -6.48 -26.48
N ARG A 20 8.03 -6.29 -25.27
CA ARG A 20 8.39 -4.97 -24.74
C ARG A 20 9.78 -5.00 -24.10
N TRP A 21 10.44 -3.86 -24.15
CA TRP A 21 11.69 -3.63 -23.43
C TRP A 21 11.36 -3.34 -21.96
N GLU A 22 11.80 -4.21 -21.05
CA GLU A 22 11.63 -4.01 -19.61
C GLU A 22 12.88 -3.34 -19.04
N ASN A 23 12.69 -2.17 -18.43
CA ASN A 23 13.75 -1.46 -17.73
C ASN A 23 13.98 -2.11 -16.37
N LEU A 24 15.02 -2.95 -16.28
CA LEU A 24 15.52 -3.48 -15.01
C LEU A 24 16.51 -2.47 -14.42
N GLY A 25 16.04 -1.26 -14.16
CA GLY A 25 16.79 -0.32 -13.34
C GLY A 25 16.93 -0.87 -11.92
N PRO A 26 18.13 -0.85 -11.31
CA PRO A 26 18.30 -1.32 -9.94
C PRO A 26 17.48 -0.49 -8.93
N ALA A 27 17.28 0.81 -9.17
CA ALA A 27 16.58 1.67 -8.20
C ALA A 27 15.06 1.44 -8.14
N GLU A 28 14.37 1.28 -9.28
CA GLU A 28 12.91 1.13 -9.31
C GLU A 28 12.44 -0.25 -8.81
N ASN A 29 13.20 -1.31 -9.10
CA ASN A 29 12.91 -2.65 -8.57
C ASN A 29 13.13 -2.72 -7.05
N LEU A 30 14.22 -2.14 -6.54
CA LEU A 30 14.50 -2.08 -5.11
C LEU A 30 13.46 -1.27 -4.32
N THR A 31 12.89 -0.23 -4.93
CA THR A 31 11.88 0.61 -4.26
C THR A 31 10.56 -0.15 -4.11
N GLN A 32 10.12 -0.85 -5.16
CA GLN A 32 8.90 -1.67 -5.11
C GLN A 32 9.02 -2.86 -4.16
N GLN A 33 10.19 -3.51 -4.10
CA GLN A 33 10.46 -4.59 -3.16
C GLN A 33 10.40 -4.10 -1.71
N GLN A 34 11.07 -2.98 -1.41
CA GLN A 34 11.03 -2.39 -0.07
C GLN A 34 9.62 -1.95 0.34
N GLU A 35 8.81 -1.42 -0.58
CA GLU A 35 7.42 -1.05 -0.27
C GLU A 35 6.54 -2.26 0.03
N LEU A 36 6.76 -3.39 -0.65
CA LEU A 36 6.08 -4.64 -0.34
C LEU A 36 6.52 -5.18 1.01
N GLU A 37 7.82 -5.15 1.32
CA GLU A 37 8.36 -5.58 2.61
C GLU A 37 7.76 -4.75 3.76
N ASP A 38 7.79 -3.41 3.65
CA ASP A 38 7.19 -2.51 4.64
C ASP A 38 5.68 -2.76 4.81
N TYR A 39 4.97 -3.00 3.70
CA TYR A 39 3.56 -3.35 3.74
C TYR A 39 3.28 -4.68 4.46
N LEU A 40 4.11 -5.71 4.23
CA LEU A 40 3.98 -7.01 4.90
C LEU A 40 4.32 -6.93 6.39
N GLU A 41 5.26 -6.07 6.78
CA GLU A 41 5.59 -5.80 8.18
C GLU A 41 4.56 -4.89 8.87
N SER A 42 3.75 -4.17 8.08
CA SER A 42 2.71 -3.27 8.58
C SER A 42 1.57 -4.03 9.24
N PRO A 43 1.03 -3.53 10.38
CA PRO A 43 -0.20 -4.06 10.95
C PRO A 43 -1.45 -3.78 10.10
N LEU A 44 -1.32 -3.05 8.98
CA LEU A 44 -2.44 -2.66 8.14
C LEU A 44 -3.14 -3.86 7.48
N ALA A 45 -2.39 -4.72 6.80
CA ALA A 45 -2.94 -5.87 6.09
C ALA A 45 -3.77 -6.82 7.00
N PRO A 46 -3.24 -7.31 8.15
CA PRO A 46 -4.03 -8.17 9.03
C PRO A 46 -5.24 -7.43 9.63
N THR A 47 -5.13 -6.13 9.89
CA THR A 47 -6.26 -5.33 10.39
C THR A 47 -7.39 -5.26 9.38
N VAL A 48 -7.09 -4.92 8.12
CA VAL A 48 -8.12 -4.77 7.08
C VAL A 48 -8.75 -6.12 6.74
N ASN A 49 -7.96 -7.20 6.73
CA ASN A 49 -8.49 -8.56 6.57
C ASN A 49 -9.48 -8.91 7.67
N GLN A 50 -9.09 -8.80 8.94
CA GLN A 50 -9.97 -9.11 10.05
C GLN A 50 -11.26 -8.27 10.03
N LEU A 51 -11.16 -6.98 9.67
CA LEU A 51 -12.33 -6.10 9.52
C LEU A 51 -13.31 -6.60 8.44
N LEU A 52 -12.81 -7.19 7.35
CA LEU A 52 -13.63 -7.74 6.28
C LEU A 52 -14.09 -9.18 6.56
N GLU A 53 -13.34 -9.95 7.36
CA GLU A 53 -13.79 -11.23 7.89
C GLU A 53 -14.98 -11.05 8.84
N ASP A 54 -14.91 -10.06 9.73
CA ASP A 54 -16.01 -9.69 10.63
C ASP A 54 -17.20 -9.05 9.88
N SER A 55 -16.95 -8.47 8.71
CA SER A 55 -17.96 -7.76 7.91
C SER A 55 -17.73 -7.98 6.41
N PRO A 56 -18.19 -9.12 5.85
CA PRO A 56 -17.94 -9.49 4.45
C PRO A 56 -18.59 -8.54 3.43
N GLN A 57 -19.63 -7.82 3.86
CA GLN A 57 -20.28 -6.75 3.09
C GLN A 57 -19.45 -5.45 2.97
N GLY A 58 -18.29 -5.40 3.64
CA GLY A 58 -17.40 -4.24 3.67
C GLY A 58 -17.41 -3.52 5.02
N TRP A 59 -16.34 -2.75 5.24
CA TRP A 59 -16.17 -1.94 6.44
C TRP A 59 -16.16 -0.45 6.10
N LYS A 60 -16.75 0.37 6.98
CA LYS A 60 -16.75 1.84 6.86
C LYS A 60 -16.60 2.53 8.21
N GLY A 61 -15.61 3.41 8.35
CA GLY A 61 -15.36 4.11 9.61
C GLY A 61 -14.48 5.36 9.48
N SER A 62 -14.29 6.09 10.58
CA SER A 62 -13.31 7.19 10.63
C SER A 62 -11.89 6.66 10.81
N ALA A 63 -10.89 7.51 10.58
CA ALA A 63 -9.48 7.17 10.85
C ALA A 63 -9.25 6.73 12.31
N SER A 64 -9.91 7.38 13.27
CA SER A 64 -9.81 7.00 14.69
C SER A 64 -10.37 5.60 14.97
N GLN A 65 -11.51 5.26 14.36
CA GLN A 65 -12.10 3.91 14.51
C GLN A 65 -11.18 2.84 13.89
N LEU A 66 -10.57 3.15 12.75
CA LEU A 66 -9.62 2.25 12.11
C LEU A 66 -8.37 2.04 12.96
N MET A 67 -7.82 3.11 13.53
CA MET A 67 -6.66 3.06 14.45
C MET A 67 -6.96 2.23 15.70
N GLU A 68 -8.13 2.45 16.31
CA GLU A 68 -8.57 1.68 17.47
C GLU A 68 -8.66 0.18 17.13
N LYS A 69 -9.31 -0.15 16.01
CA LYS A 69 -9.42 -1.54 15.54
C LYS A 69 -8.06 -2.17 15.24
N GLY A 70 -7.16 -1.43 14.58
CA GLY A 70 -5.80 -1.91 14.32
C GLY A 70 -5.03 -2.21 15.60
N ARG A 71 -5.18 -1.35 16.61
CA ARG A 71 -4.58 -1.58 17.93
C ARG A 71 -5.22 -2.76 18.66
N GLU A 72 -6.53 -2.93 18.58
CA GLU A 72 -7.23 -4.07 19.18
C GLU A 72 -6.81 -5.41 18.56
N ILE A 73 -6.67 -5.47 17.24
CA ILE A 73 -6.37 -6.70 16.48
C ILE A 73 -4.89 -7.05 16.55
N THR A 74 -4.01 -6.07 16.31
CA THR A 74 -2.56 -6.33 16.13
C THR A 74 -1.72 -5.89 17.33
N GLY A 75 -2.29 -5.14 18.27
CA GLY A 75 -1.54 -4.53 19.37
C GLY A 75 -0.65 -3.36 18.95
N ARG A 76 -0.63 -2.99 17.66
CA ARG A 76 0.25 -1.94 17.09
C ARG A 76 -0.58 -0.80 16.50
N GLU A 77 0.04 0.37 16.41
CA GLU A 77 -0.55 1.52 15.73
C GLU A 77 -0.38 1.39 14.21
N LEU A 78 -1.44 1.70 13.45
CA LEU A 78 -1.40 1.63 11.98
C LEU A 78 -0.62 2.81 11.35
N ALA A 79 -0.50 3.91 12.08
CA ALA A 79 0.23 5.11 11.72
C ALA A 79 0.50 5.92 13.00
N ASP A 80 1.45 6.87 12.98
CA ASP A 80 1.71 7.72 14.16
C ASP A 80 0.52 8.57 14.58
N ASN A 81 -0.37 8.92 13.63
CA ASN A 81 -1.60 9.66 13.95
C ASN A 81 -2.69 9.47 12.88
N PRO A 82 -3.97 9.75 13.21
CA PRO A 82 -5.08 9.59 12.29
C PRO A 82 -4.98 10.42 10.99
N ARG A 83 -4.22 11.53 10.99
CA ARG A 83 -4.02 12.34 9.78
C ARG A 83 -3.05 11.64 8.81
N GLN A 84 -1.99 11.04 9.34
CA GLN A 84 -1.02 10.27 8.56
C GLN A 84 -1.60 8.96 8.04
N LEU A 85 -2.56 8.36 8.75
CA LEU A 85 -3.22 7.12 8.31
C LEU A 85 -3.80 7.21 6.90
N THR A 86 -4.40 8.36 6.53
CA THR A 86 -4.94 8.52 5.17
C THR A 86 -3.85 8.47 4.10
N GLY A 87 -2.65 8.97 4.41
CA GLY A 87 -1.49 8.89 3.53
C GLY A 87 -0.98 7.46 3.39
N VAL A 88 -0.81 6.77 4.52
CA VAL A 88 -0.41 5.35 4.56
C VAL A 88 -1.39 4.48 3.77
N LEU A 89 -2.70 4.66 3.98
CA LEU A 89 -3.73 3.93 3.25
C LEU A 89 -3.69 4.18 1.74
N LYS A 90 -3.44 5.42 1.32
CA LYS A 90 -3.31 5.73 -0.12
C LYS A 90 -2.06 5.11 -0.73
N ARG A 91 -0.96 5.04 0.03
CA ARG A 91 0.28 4.38 -0.38
C ARG A 91 0.08 2.88 -0.54
N TYR A 92 -0.59 2.23 0.40
CA TYR A 92 -0.78 0.77 0.41
C TYR A 92 -2.07 0.29 -0.26
N ALA A 93 -2.96 1.17 -0.70
CA ALA A 93 -4.14 0.83 -1.49
C ALA A 93 -3.86 -0.09 -2.70
N PRO A 94 -2.85 0.17 -3.56
CA PRO A 94 -2.53 -0.75 -4.65
C PRO A 94 -2.07 -2.12 -4.14
N LEU A 95 -1.31 -2.18 -3.04
CA LEU A 95 -0.84 -3.44 -2.46
C LEU A 95 -2.00 -4.24 -1.83
N LEU A 96 -2.91 -3.58 -1.12
CA LEU A 96 -4.14 -4.19 -0.61
C LEU A 96 -4.98 -4.81 -1.74
N GLN A 97 -5.07 -4.14 -2.87
CA GLN A 97 -5.79 -4.66 -4.02
C GLN A 97 -5.06 -5.83 -4.69
N GLN A 98 -3.74 -5.72 -4.89
CA GLN A 98 -2.95 -6.72 -5.60
C GLN A 98 -2.70 -7.99 -4.79
N GLN A 99 -2.48 -7.88 -3.48
CA GLN A 99 -2.16 -9.01 -2.61
C GLN A 99 -3.43 -9.66 -2.05
N GLU A 100 -4.39 -8.85 -1.58
CA GLU A 100 -5.56 -9.34 -0.82
C GLU A 100 -6.88 -9.21 -1.58
N GLY A 101 -6.90 -8.59 -2.77
CA GLY A 101 -8.14 -8.32 -3.50
C GLY A 101 -9.03 -7.27 -2.84
N ILE A 102 -8.47 -6.41 -1.97
CA ILE A 102 -9.23 -5.44 -1.19
C ILE A 102 -9.18 -4.06 -1.84
N CYS A 103 -10.35 -3.48 -2.09
CA CYS A 103 -10.49 -2.12 -2.58
C CYS A 103 -10.61 -1.13 -1.42
N TYR A 104 -9.80 -0.07 -1.46
CA TYR A 104 -9.87 1.05 -0.53
C TYR A 104 -10.50 2.29 -1.18
N GLN A 105 -11.43 2.92 -0.49
CA GLN A 105 -12.03 4.20 -0.90
C GLN A 105 -12.10 5.20 0.25
N TYR A 106 -11.80 6.46 -0.04
CA TYR A 106 -11.95 7.57 0.89
C TYR A 106 -13.17 8.42 0.53
N GLN A 107 -14.20 8.38 1.37
CA GLN A 107 -15.41 9.17 1.21
C GLN A 107 -15.29 10.48 2.02
N LYS A 108 -15.11 11.60 1.32
CA LYS A 108 -15.05 12.92 1.95
C LYS A 108 -16.44 13.35 2.46
N ASN A 109 -16.53 13.80 3.70
CA ASN A 109 -17.75 14.34 4.30
C ASN A 109 -17.61 15.84 4.55
N GLY A 110 -17.86 16.68 3.53
CA GLY A 110 -17.92 18.14 3.68
C GLY A 110 -16.73 18.73 4.45
N GLY A 111 -17.03 19.49 5.52
CA GLY A 111 -16.05 20.09 6.44
C GLY A 111 -15.61 19.20 7.62
N GLY A 112 -16.13 17.97 7.72
CA GLY A 112 -15.74 16.99 8.74
C GLY A 112 -14.73 15.97 8.24
N GLY A 113 -14.21 15.13 9.14
CA GLY A 113 -13.35 14.00 8.79
C GLY A 113 -14.06 13.02 7.86
N GLY A 114 -13.40 12.60 6.78
CA GLY A 114 -13.94 11.61 5.84
C GLY A 114 -14.02 10.21 6.44
N LYS A 115 -14.69 9.33 5.71
CA LYS A 115 -14.83 7.90 6.04
C LYS A 115 -13.92 7.08 5.13
N HIS A 116 -13.28 6.08 5.72
CA HIS A 116 -12.50 5.07 5.04
C HIS A 116 -13.40 3.86 4.82
N CYS A 117 -13.43 3.36 3.60
CA CYS A 117 -14.23 2.22 3.19
C CYS A 117 -13.31 1.13 2.64
N PHE A 118 -13.54 -0.11 3.07
CA PHE A 118 -12.89 -1.31 2.53
C PHE A 118 -13.94 -2.29 2.05
N SER A 119 -13.70 -2.96 0.92
CA SER A 119 -14.54 -4.02 0.39
C SER A 119 -13.70 -4.97 -0.45
N TYR A 120 -14.11 -6.23 -0.57
CA TYR A 120 -13.56 -7.14 -1.58
C TYR A 120 -13.93 -6.64 -3.00
N TYR A 121 -13.01 -6.85 -3.94
CA TYR A 121 -13.22 -6.59 -5.36
C TYR A 121 -13.93 -7.77 -6.04
#